data_AF-A0AAD6MXZ7-F1
#
_entry.id   AF-A0AAD6MXZ7-F1
#
_cell.length_a   1.000
_cell.length_b   1.000
_cell.length_c   1.000
_cell.angle_alpha   90.00
_cell.angle_beta   90.00
_cell.angle_gamma   90.00
#
_symmetry.space_group_name_H-M   'P 1'
#
loop_
_entity.id
_entity.type
_entity.pdbx_description
1 polymer ?
#
loop_
_entity_poly.entity_id
_entity_poly.type
_entity_poly.pdbx_seq_one_letter_code
_entity_poly.pdbx_strand_id
1 'polypeptide(L)'
;MSSVDRKKRKVNIFQNRKVDKNKRTSSKKSKKSDPDAGLSWTGSPWDKTVWGDLDVNELDLDKSYDDEEREAELKELENKEESQTRPQRQTRWRHAGSTPLTDCSRLPKDWNMNEPDLDADDIEGQIVRAKERLEDNIMPHAFEWKLQHYQGRQDSIDAKRGRWPTGLPIEVVDRLECLDSIRRALEKGDEFEQLPNVLSVMEAYKSGKIRICGLVTYWSKGVQLCQLRPFSWDECIAINMHHKGTKGFWVEGYDISIRIPNNDWFATLPFLFDSGSDVMEIFPNDLPLILGPNRPEVMSFGTSIVDQHGGEVHCPSIQVEVCLLDGKGKRMTPWTLIECDVYPENERPGPGPNYRIDGPVFRNLLYCCYVPDGRNSLITATEELGMHLPNSVPQSRRRPNVREFMPLVAPENRRPVEGIPPVDRAAHALRHPGWPSRARGVPENAPPRPAE
;
A
#
# COMPACT_ATOMS: atom_id res chain seq x y z
N MET A 1 30.91 -39.47 -29.06
CA MET A 1 30.41 -40.36 -27.99
C MET A 1 29.91 -39.45 -26.88
N SER A 2 28.67 -39.40 -26.42
CA SER A 2 27.44 -40.14 -26.69
C SER A 2 26.26 -39.14 -26.65
N SER A 3 25.35 -39.28 -27.61
CA SER A 3 24.04 -38.61 -27.62
C SER A 3 23.10 -39.39 -26.72
N VAL A 4 22.42 -38.71 -25.78
CA VAL A 4 21.37 -39.32 -24.95
C VAL A 4 20.02 -38.84 -25.45
N ASP A 5 19.40 -39.69 -26.27
CA ASP A 5 18.01 -39.60 -26.72
C ASP A 5 17.04 -39.67 -25.54
N ARG A 6 16.27 -38.60 -25.30
CA ARG A 6 15.06 -38.65 -24.46
C ARG A 6 13.84 -39.02 -25.31
N LYS A 7 13.51 -40.31 -25.28
CA LYS A 7 12.23 -40.87 -25.77
C LYS A 7 11.04 -40.24 -25.03
N LYS A 8 10.17 -39.54 -25.78
CA LYS A 8 8.83 -39.16 -25.33
C LYS A 8 7.95 -40.42 -25.22
N ARG A 9 7.55 -40.80 -24.00
CA ARG A 9 6.48 -41.76 -23.74
C ARG A 9 5.13 -41.06 -23.96
N LYS A 10 4.43 -41.41 -25.03
CA LYS A 10 2.98 -41.14 -25.18
C LYS A 10 2.22 -42.20 -24.40
N VAL A 11 1.47 -41.78 -23.38
CA VAL A 11 0.48 -42.62 -22.70
C VAL A 11 -0.84 -42.44 -23.44
N ASN A 12 -1.24 -43.48 -24.17
CA ASN A 12 -2.57 -43.61 -24.78
C ASN A 12 -3.49 -44.25 -23.75
N ILE A 13 -4.56 -43.57 -23.34
CA ILE A 13 -5.66 -44.16 -22.59
C ILE A 13 -6.98 -43.71 -23.23
N PHE A 14 -7.86 -44.69 -23.37
CA PHE A 14 -9.26 -44.68 -23.83
C PHE A 14 -9.56 -44.83 -25.33
N GLN A 15 -9.77 -46.09 -25.70
CA GLN A 15 -10.71 -46.51 -26.74
C GLN A 15 -12.16 -46.47 -26.25
N ASN A 16 -13.06 -46.30 -27.23
CA ASN A 16 -14.46 -46.70 -27.29
C ASN A 16 -15.54 -45.82 -26.62
N ARG A 17 -16.23 -45.05 -27.48
CA ARG A 17 -17.69 -45.19 -27.60
C ARG A 17 -18.17 -44.78 -29.00
N LYS A 18 -18.62 -45.76 -29.78
CA LYS A 18 -19.52 -45.55 -30.92
C LYS A 18 -20.83 -45.00 -30.36
N VAL A 19 -21.32 -43.90 -30.93
CA VAL A 19 -22.67 -43.40 -30.70
C VAL A 19 -23.43 -43.50 -32.01
N ASP A 20 -24.43 -44.37 -32.00
CA ASP A 20 -25.41 -44.55 -33.04
C ASP A 20 -26.23 -43.27 -33.25
N LYS A 21 -26.26 -42.80 -34.50
CA LYS A 21 -27.25 -41.83 -34.97
C LYS A 21 -28.51 -42.60 -35.37
N ASN A 22 -29.57 -42.55 -34.55
CA ASN A 22 -30.96 -42.50 -35.00
C ASN A 22 -31.94 -42.66 -33.84
N LYS A 23 -32.68 -41.59 -33.50
CA LYS A 23 -34.16 -41.57 -33.47
C LYS A 23 -34.67 -40.21 -33.03
N ARG A 24 -35.31 -39.52 -33.97
CA ARG A 24 -36.34 -38.52 -33.71
C ARG A 24 -37.54 -39.22 -33.09
N THR A 25 -37.98 -38.77 -31.92
CA THR A 25 -39.41 -38.65 -31.60
C THR A 25 -39.61 -37.48 -30.64
N SER A 26 -40.56 -36.63 -31.03
CA SER A 26 -41.07 -35.45 -30.35
C SER A 26 -41.52 -35.70 -28.91
N SER A 27 -41.04 -34.90 -27.97
CA SER A 27 -41.82 -34.54 -26.79
C SER A 27 -41.62 -33.05 -26.51
N LYS A 28 -42.73 -32.30 -26.54
CA LYS A 28 -42.82 -30.93 -26.03
C LYS A 28 -42.61 -31.00 -24.52
N LYS A 29 -41.37 -30.79 -24.07
CA LYS A 29 -41.04 -30.55 -22.68
C LYS A 29 -41.01 -29.03 -22.48
N SER A 30 -41.92 -28.55 -21.63
CA SER A 30 -41.89 -27.19 -21.08
C SER A 30 -40.49 -26.86 -20.61
N LYS A 31 -39.88 -25.79 -21.15
CA LYS A 31 -38.68 -25.19 -20.61
C LYS A 31 -38.99 -24.75 -19.18
N LYS A 32 -38.58 -25.56 -18.19
CA LYS A 32 -38.20 -25.02 -16.89
C LYS A 32 -37.01 -24.11 -17.19
N SER A 33 -37.19 -22.82 -16.95
CA SER A 33 -36.09 -21.88 -16.80
C SER A 33 -35.14 -22.46 -15.74
N ASP A 34 -33.92 -22.78 -16.13
CA ASP A 34 -32.83 -22.97 -15.17
C ASP A 34 -32.67 -21.65 -14.42
N PRO A 35 -32.85 -21.62 -13.09
CA PRO A 35 -32.61 -20.41 -12.30
C PRO A 35 -31.11 -20.04 -12.18
N ASP A 36 -30.21 -20.85 -12.75
CA ASP A 36 -28.75 -20.64 -12.76
C ASP A 36 -28.21 -20.11 -14.09
N ALA A 37 -29.07 -19.68 -15.02
CA ALA A 37 -28.63 -19.06 -16.27
C ALA A 37 -28.10 -17.64 -16.03
N GLY A 38 -26.79 -17.54 -15.73
CA GLY A 38 -25.92 -16.41 -16.06
C GLY A 38 -26.37 -15.04 -15.56
N LEU A 39 -26.02 -14.72 -14.32
CA LEU A 39 -25.94 -13.32 -13.88
C LEU A 39 -24.80 -12.66 -14.67
N SER A 40 -25.16 -11.88 -15.69
CA SER A 40 -24.19 -11.00 -16.34
C SER A 40 -23.78 -9.92 -15.33
N TRP A 41 -22.50 -9.92 -14.96
CA TRP A 41 -21.89 -8.90 -14.12
C TRP A 41 -22.04 -7.53 -14.79
N THR A 42 -22.94 -6.71 -14.28
CA THR A 42 -23.06 -5.32 -14.69
C THR A 42 -22.41 -4.48 -13.59
N GLY A 43 -21.27 -3.86 -13.93
CA GLY A 43 -20.52 -2.92 -13.10
C GLY A 43 -21.36 -1.91 -12.34
N SER A 44 -20.70 -1.17 -11.43
CA SER A 44 -21.25 0.03 -10.80
C SER A 44 -22.07 0.85 -11.82
N PRO A 45 -23.22 1.45 -11.45
CA PRO A 45 -24.03 2.25 -12.37
C PRO A 45 -23.26 3.39 -13.08
N TRP A 46 -22.10 3.76 -12.53
CA TRP A 46 -21.20 4.81 -13.02
C TRP A 46 -19.98 4.26 -13.77
N ASP A 47 -19.76 2.95 -13.73
CA ASP A 47 -18.67 2.25 -14.42
C ASP A 47 -19.24 1.40 -15.56
N LYS A 48 -18.95 1.82 -16.80
CA LYS A 48 -19.39 1.12 -18.02
C LYS A 48 -18.50 -0.07 -18.37
N THR A 49 -17.54 -0.42 -17.53
CA THR A 49 -16.64 -1.56 -17.78
C THR A 49 -17.46 -2.85 -17.74
N VAL A 50 -17.59 -3.49 -18.90
CA VAL A 50 -18.26 -4.78 -19.04
C VAL A 50 -17.25 -5.84 -18.65
N TRP A 51 -17.48 -6.51 -17.51
CA TRP A 51 -16.65 -7.62 -17.04
C TRP A 51 -16.91 -8.85 -17.91
N GLY A 52 -15.83 -9.50 -18.33
CA GLY A 52 -15.90 -10.72 -19.13
C GLY A 52 -15.86 -11.96 -18.24
N ASP A 53 -16.67 -12.98 -18.55
CA ASP A 53 -16.46 -14.31 -17.99
C ASP A 53 -15.11 -14.85 -18.50
N LEU A 54 -14.05 -14.70 -17.69
CA LEU A 54 -12.71 -15.23 -18.00
C LEU A 54 -12.57 -16.67 -17.49
N ASP A 55 -12.28 -17.61 -18.39
CA ASP A 55 -11.81 -18.94 -18.00
C ASP A 55 -10.32 -18.88 -17.67
N VAL A 56 -9.99 -19.10 -16.39
CA VAL A 56 -8.59 -19.11 -15.90
C VAL A 56 -7.71 -20.11 -16.66
N ASN A 57 -8.28 -21.20 -17.18
CA ASN A 57 -7.53 -22.20 -17.94
C ASN A 57 -7.16 -21.73 -19.35
N GLU A 58 -7.82 -20.69 -19.86
CA GLU A 58 -7.51 -20.06 -21.15
C GLU A 58 -6.50 -18.92 -21.02
N LEU A 59 -6.20 -18.49 -19.79
CA LEU A 59 -5.19 -17.47 -19.53
C LEU A 59 -3.78 -18.01 -19.76
N ASP A 60 -2.92 -17.18 -20.33
CA ASP A 60 -1.52 -17.46 -20.60
C ASP A 60 -0.64 -17.22 -19.36
N LEU A 61 -0.99 -17.80 -18.21
CA LEU A 61 -0.31 -17.54 -16.93
C LEU A 61 1.20 -17.86 -16.96
N ASP A 62 1.63 -18.74 -17.84
CA ASP A 62 3.04 -19.10 -18.06
C ASP A 62 3.81 -18.12 -18.96
N LYS A 63 3.12 -17.20 -19.66
CA LYS A 63 3.76 -16.17 -20.48
C LYS A 63 4.23 -15.02 -19.60
N SER A 64 5.54 -14.75 -19.62
CA SER A 64 6.10 -13.53 -19.06
C SER A 64 6.02 -12.40 -20.08
N TYR A 65 5.62 -11.21 -19.63
CA TYR A 65 5.63 -9.96 -20.38
C TYR A 65 6.87 -9.11 -20.04
N ASP A 66 7.76 -9.63 -19.19
CA ASP A 66 8.94 -8.91 -18.73
C ASP A 66 9.90 -8.52 -19.86
N ASP A 67 10.13 -9.40 -20.84
CA ASP A 67 11.02 -9.12 -21.97
C ASP A 67 10.48 -7.97 -22.83
N GLU A 68 9.16 -7.94 -23.05
CA GLU A 68 8.47 -6.87 -23.80
C GLU A 68 8.60 -5.53 -23.04
N GLU A 69 8.49 -5.57 -21.72
CA GLU A 69 8.66 -4.40 -20.86
C GLU A 69 10.10 -3.90 -20.84
N ARG A 70 11.08 -4.80 -20.73
CA ARG A 70 12.52 -4.42 -20.78
C ARG A 70 12.89 -3.80 -22.12
N GLU A 71 12.34 -4.31 -23.22
CA GLU A 71 12.55 -3.71 -24.53
C GLU A 71 11.92 -2.30 -24.62
N ALA A 72 10.74 -2.11 -24.02
CA ALA A 72 10.10 -0.80 -23.96
C ALA A 72 10.89 0.19 -23.09
N GLU A 73 11.34 -0.22 -21.90
CA GLU A 73 12.19 0.57 -21.00
C GLU A 73 13.50 0.98 -21.67
N LEU A 74 14.16 0.06 -22.38
CA LEU A 74 15.40 0.36 -23.12
C LEU A 74 15.16 1.41 -24.21
N LYS A 75 14.08 1.28 -24.99
CA LYS A 75 13.71 2.28 -26.01
C LYS A 75 13.37 3.62 -25.38
N GLU A 76 12.70 3.62 -24.23
CA GLU A 76 12.40 4.87 -23.51
C GLU A 76 13.68 5.54 -23.01
N LEU A 77 14.63 4.78 -22.48
CA LEU A 77 15.94 5.29 -22.08
C LEU A 77 16.73 5.85 -23.27
N GLU A 78 16.77 5.14 -24.40
CA GLU A 78 17.40 5.63 -25.65
C GLU A 78 16.75 6.95 -26.10
N ASN A 79 15.41 7.02 -26.12
CA ASN A 79 14.68 8.24 -26.46
C ASN A 79 14.89 9.36 -25.44
N LYS A 80 15.03 9.04 -24.15
CA LYS A 80 15.28 10.02 -23.08
C LYS A 80 16.70 10.57 -23.16
N GLU A 81 17.69 9.74 -23.49
CA GLU A 81 19.06 10.17 -23.76
C GLU A 81 19.13 11.09 -24.98
N GLU A 82 18.33 10.84 -26.01
CA GLU A 82 18.24 11.71 -27.19
C GLU A 82 17.50 13.04 -26.92
N SER A 83 16.45 13.01 -26.10
CA SER A 83 15.56 14.18 -25.90
C SER A 83 15.92 15.07 -24.71
N GLN A 84 16.52 14.51 -23.65
CA GLN A 84 16.93 15.25 -22.47
C GLN A 84 18.45 15.42 -22.47
N THR A 85 18.93 16.47 -23.14
CA THR A 85 20.25 17.00 -22.80
C THR A 85 20.18 17.47 -21.35
N ARG A 86 20.67 16.65 -20.41
CA ARG A 86 20.84 17.06 -19.01
C ARG A 86 21.50 18.44 -19.02
N PRO A 87 21.06 19.38 -18.17
CA PRO A 87 21.69 20.70 -18.09
C PRO A 87 23.19 20.52 -18.01
N GLN A 88 23.94 21.25 -18.83
CA GLN A 88 25.40 21.18 -18.75
C GLN A 88 25.82 21.51 -17.33
N ARG A 89 26.76 20.72 -16.80
CA ARG A 89 27.38 20.98 -15.51
C ARG A 89 27.81 22.45 -15.45
N GLN A 90 27.34 23.16 -14.44
CA GLN A 90 27.71 24.56 -14.26
C GLN A 90 29.24 24.65 -14.15
N THR A 91 29.83 25.65 -14.81
CA THR A 91 31.28 25.85 -14.73
C THR A 91 31.66 26.02 -13.25
N ARG A 92 32.64 25.23 -12.78
CA ARG A 92 33.07 25.27 -11.38
C ARG A 92 33.61 26.66 -11.05
N TRP A 93 32.80 27.43 -10.34
CA TRP A 93 33.19 28.73 -9.79
C TRP A 93 33.85 28.53 -8.42
N ARG A 94 35.04 29.10 -8.24
CA ARG A 94 35.78 29.07 -6.98
C ARG A 94 35.73 30.44 -6.32
N HIS A 95 35.37 30.51 -5.05
CA HIS A 95 35.43 31.78 -4.32
C HIS A 95 36.89 32.16 -4.05
N ALA A 96 37.31 33.35 -4.51
CA ALA A 96 38.68 33.83 -4.33
C ALA A 96 38.95 34.43 -2.93
N GLY A 97 37.90 34.68 -2.13
CA GLY A 97 38.03 35.28 -0.81
C GLY A 97 38.44 34.26 0.26
N SER A 98 39.23 34.71 1.23
CA SER A 98 39.59 33.92 2.41
C SER A 98 38.42 33.74 3.38
N THR A 99 37.42 34.62 3.32
CA THR A 99 36.21 34.55 4.15
C THR A 99 35.13 33.71 3.48
N PRO A 100 34.46 32.79 4.21
CA PRO A 100 33.32 32.04 3.69
C PRO A 100 32.25 32.92 3.06
N LEU A 101 31.76 32.51 1.89
CA LEU A 101 30.66 33.17 1.23
C LEU A 101 29.33 32.65 1.76
N THR A 102 28.75 33.33 2.75
CA THR A 102 27.50 32.92 3.40
C THR A 102 26.25 33.66 2.91
N ASP A 103 26.42 34.68 2.08
CA ASP A 103 25.34 35.50 1.54
C ASP A 103 25.03 35.11 0.10
N CYS A 104 23.81 34.61 -0.13
CA CYS A 104 23.34 34.18 -1.44
C CYS A 104 23.32 35.32 -2.47
N SER A 105 23.18 36.58 -2.05
CA SER A 105 23.12 37.72 -2.97
C SER A 105 24.46 38.00 -3.67
N ARG A 106 25.56 37.44 -3.14
CA ARG A 106 26.92 37.58 -3.66
C ARG A 106 27.33 36.44 -4.60
N LEU A 107 26.46 35.46 -4.80
CA LEU A 107 26.68 34.37 -5.74
C LEU A 107 26.56 34.90 -7.19
N PRO A 108 27.29 34.31 -8.16
CA PRO A 108 27.06 34.62 -9.57
C PRO A 108 25.59 34.42 -9.95
N LYS A 109 25.06 35.28 -10.84
CA LYS A 109 23.63 35.31 -11.18
C LYS A 109 23.13 33.99 -11.79
N ASP A 110 24.02 33.25 -12.43
CA ASP A 110 23.78 31.94 -13.05
C ASP A 110 24.10 30.75 -12.13
N TRP A 111 24.70 31.00 -10.96
CA TRP A 111 25.00 29.95 -9.99
C TRP A 111 23.74 29.58 -9.20
N ASN A 112 23.52 28.28 -8.98
CA ASN A 112 22.42 27.81 -8.15
C ASN A 112 22.86 26.69 -7.20
N MET A 113 22.18 26.59 -6.06
CA MET A 113 22.48 25.58 -5.05
C MET A 113 21.85 24.22 -5.31
N ASN A 114 21.01 24.11 -6.35
CA ASN A 114 20.20 22.93 -6.62
C ASN A 114 20.91 21.92 -7.52
N GLU A 115 22.03 22.30 -8.13
CA GLU A 115 22.89 21.43 -8.95
C GLU A 115 22.06 20.67 -10.01
N PRO A 116 21.37 21.38 -10.91
CA PRO A 116 20.35 20.83 -11.82
C PRO A 116 20.91 19.84 -12.85
N ASP A 117 22.24 19.71 -12.94
CA ASP A 117 22.93 18.72 -13.74
C ASP A 117 22.99 17.33 -13.09
N LEU A 118 22.77 17.26 -11.77
CA LEU A 118 22.75 16.01 -11.00
C LEU A 118 21.32 15.52 -10.80
N ASP A 119 21.17 14.20 -10.88
CA ASP A 119 19.95 13.54 -10.44
C ASP A 119 19.82 13.69 -8.90
N ALA A 120 18.59 13.84 -8.40
CA ALA A 120 18.35 13.89 -6.96
C ALA A 120 18.67 12.55 -6.26
N ASP A 121 18.62 11.46 -7.03
CA ASP A 121 18.92 10.10 -6.57
C ASP A 121 20.39 9.69 -6.82
N ASP A 122 21.18 10.52 -7.49
CA ASP A 122 22.64 10.35 -7.59
C ASP A 122 23.33 10.80 -6.29
N ILE A 123 23.12 10.03 -5.22
CA ILE A 123 23.64 10.33 -3.87
C ILE A 123 25.16 10.53 -3.87
N GLU A 124 25.89 9.72 -4.63
CA GLU A 124 27.34 9.82 -4.74
C GLU A 124 27.75 11.14 -5.42
N GLY A 125 27.13 11.47 -6.56
CA GLY A 125 27.34 12.74 -7.25
C GLY A 125 27.02 13.95 -6.37
N GLN A 126 25.92 13.89 -5.60
CA GLN A 126 25.53 14.93 -4.65
C GLN A 126 26.55 15.09 -3.51
N ILE A 127 27.09 13.99 -2.96
CA ILE A 127 28.14 14.01 -1.94
C ILE A 127 29.42 14.65 -2.49
N VAL A 128 29.85 14.26 -3.70
CA VAL A 128 31.05 14.81 -4.35
C VAL A 128 30.87 16.31 -4.58
N ARG A 129 29.72 16.74 -5.13
CA ARG A 129 29.43 18.15 -5.38
C ARG A 129 29.40 18.97 -4.09
N ALA A 130 28.77 18.46 -3.02
CA ALA A 130 28.76 19.13 -1.73
C ALA A 130 30.18 19.36 -1.20
N LYS A 131 31.07 18.36 -1.29
CA LYS A 131 32.49 18.50 -0.91
C LYS A 131 33.21 19.55 -1.75
N GLU A 132 33.01 19.58 -3.07
CA GLU A 132 33.60 20.62 -3.95
C GLU A 132 33.18 22.04 -3.53
N ARG A 133 31.91 22.24 -3.14
CA ARG A 133 31.42 23.56 -2.69
C ARG A 133 32.00 23.98 -1.34
N LEU A 134 32.20 23.01 -0.45
CA LEU A 134 32.92 23.23 0.81
C LEU A 134 34.37 23.64 0.58
N GLU A 135 35.07 22.95 -0.31
CA GLU A 135 36.44 23.30 -0.72
C GLU A 135 36.52 24.70 -1.33
N ASP A 136 35.51 25.08 -2.11
CA ASP A 136 35.43 26.38 -2.77
C ASP A 136 34.95 27.50 -1.82
N ASN A 137 34.74 27.20 -0.52
CA ASN A 137 34.32 28.12 0.54
C ASN A 137 32.97 28.82 0.26
N ILE A 138 32.07 28.13 -0.45
CA ILE A 138 30.75 28.62 -0.85
C ILE A 138 29.71 28.04 0.10
N MET A 139 28.98 28.91 0.80
CA MET A 139 27.88 28.56 1.70
C MET A 139 28.18 27.36 2.62
N PRO A 140 29.28 27.36 3.41
CA PRO A 140 29.72 26.12 4.08
C PRO A 140 28.66 25.47 4.96
N HIS A 141 27.93 26.27 5.74
CA HIS A 141 26.83 25.78 6.58
C HIS A 141 25.75 25.00 5.81
N ALA A 142 25.39 25.44 4.60
CA ALA A 142 24.36 24.79 3.79
C ALA A 142 24.87 23.47 3.19
N PHE A 143 26.11 23.46 2.71
CA PHE A 143 26.71 22.26 2.11
C PHE A 143 27.21 21.25 3.15
N GLU A 144 27.57 21.67 4.36
CA GLU A 144 27.80 20.78 5.51
C GLU A 144 26.52 20.02 5.86
N TRP A 145 25.39 20.73 5.95
CA TRP A 145 24.09 20.10 6.19
C TRP A 145 23.69 19.14 5.06
N LYS A 146 23.82 19.56 3.79
CA LYS A 146 23.54 18.68 2.63
C LYS A 146 24.45 17.46 2.64
N LEU A 147 25.75 17.64 2.88
CA LEU A 147 26.71 16.54 2.95
C LEU A 147 26.33 15.54 4.05
N GLN A 148 26.01 16.03 5.25
CA GLN A 148 25.56 15.19 6.35
C GLN A 148 24.27 14.43 6.00
N HIS A 149 23.31 15.11 5.37
CA HIS A 149 22.06 14.49 4.92
C HIS A 149 22.31 13.36 3.90
N TYR A 150 23.10 13.62 2.85
CA TYR A 150 23.40 12.61 1.83
C TYR A 150 24.28 11.47 2.36
N GLN A 151 25.23 11.76 3.24
CA GLN A 151 26.00 10.71 3.94
C GLN A 151 25.09 9.83 4.79
N GLY A 152 24.15 10.41 5.55
CA GLY A 152 23.16 9.63 6.29
C GLY A 152 22.28 8.76 5.39
N ARG A 153 21.88 9.27 4.21
CA ARG A 153 21.16 8.47 3.20
C ARG A 153 22.03 7.34 2.66
N GLN A 154 23.30 7.60 2.34
CA GLN A 154 24.25 6.59 1.86
C GLN A 154 24.46 5.49 2.90
N ASP A 155 24.72 5.86 4.16
CA ASP A 155 24.89 4.92 5.27
C ASP A 155 23.62 4.07 5.48
N SER A 156 22.43 4.66 5.33
CA SER A 156 21.16 3.93 5.37
C SER A 156 21.03 2.93 4.23
N ILE A 157 21.37 3.33 3.00
CA ILE A 157 21.38 2.46 1.81
C ILE A 157 22.36 1.30 2.01
N ASP A 158 23.56 1.58 2.48
CA ASP A 158 24.61 0.57 2.68
C ASP A 158 24.25 -0.39 3.82
N ALA A 159 23.64 0.11 4.90
CA ALA A 159 23.12 -0.72 5.98
C ALA A 159 22.02 -1.67 5.50
N LYS A 160 21.10 -1.20 4.65
CA LYS A 160 20.07 -2.04 4.03
C LYS A 160 20.70 -3.07 3.10
N ARG A 161 21.59 -2.66 2.19
CA ARG A 161 22.30 -3.55 1.26
C ARG A 161 23.07 -4.66 1.97
N GLY A 162 23.66 -4.36 3.14
CA GLY A 162 24.36 -5.36 3.96
C GLY A 162 23.49 -6.52 4.45
N ARG A 163 22.16 -6.39 4.45
CA ARG A 163 21.22 -7.45 4.87
C ARG A 163 20.76 -8.37 3.73
N TRP A 164 20.98 -7.97 2.48
CA TRP A 164 20.44 -8.66 1.31
C TRP A 164 21.56 -9.10 0.36
N PRO A 165 21.29 -10.00 -0.61
CA PRO A 165 22.27 -10.36 -1.64
C PRO A 165 22.87 -9.13 -2.34
N THR A 166 24.17 -9.18 -2.60
CA THR A 166 24.87 -8.08 -3.30
C THR A 166 24.40 -7.95 -4.75
N GLY A 167 24.38 -6.73 -5.26
CA GLY A 167 24.01 -6.44 -6.65
C GLY A 167 22.51 -6.30 -6.93
N LEU A 168 21.65 -6.37 -5.90
CA LEU A 168 20.23 -6.05 -6.05
C LEU A 168 20.02 -4.54 -6.26
N PRO A 169 19.07 -4.13 -7.12
CA PRO A 169 18.62 -2.74 -7.22
C PRO A 169 18.12 -2.22 -5.87
N ILE A 170 18.27 -0.91 -5.61
CA ILE A 170 17.90 -0.33 -4.31
C ILE A 170 16.40 -0.43 -4.04
N GLU A 171 15.59 -0.34 -5.09
CA GLU A 171 14.13 -0.46 -5.04
C GLU A 171 13.74 -1.87 -4.58
N VAL A 172 14.46 -2.90 -5.07
CA VAL A 172 14.26 -4.29 -4.65
C VAL A 172 14.67 -4.48 -3.19
N VAL A 173 15.77 -3.86 -2.76
CA VAL A 173 16.21 -3.87 -1.36
C VAL A 173 15.15 -3.22 -0.45
N ASP A 174 14.64 -2.06 -0.83
CA ASP A 174 13.58 -1.38 -0.08
C ASP A 174 12.29 -2.20 0.01
N ARG A 175 11.91 -2.87 -1.09
CA ARG A 175 10.77 -3.79 -1.08
C ARG A 175 11.03 -5.02 -0.20
N LEU A 176 12.24 -5.57 -0.18
CA LEU A 176 12.61 -6.68 0.70
C LEU A 176 12.56 -6.30 2.18
N GLU A 177 12.94 -5.07 2.55
CA GLU A 177 12.76 -4.53 3.92
C GLU A 177 11.29 -4.42 4.31
N CYS A 178 10.46 -3.98 3.36
CA CYS A 178 9.01 -3.96 3.51
C CYS A 178 8.45 -5.36 3.75
N LEU A 179 8.79 -6.33 2.90
CA LEU A 179 8.35 -7.72 3.04
C LEU A 179 8.88 -8.36 4.32
N ASP A 180 10.10 -8.04 4.78
CA ASP A 180 10.63 -8.54 6.05
C ASP A 180 9.86 -7.99 7.26
N SER A 181 9.44 -6.73 7.19
CA SER A 181 8.59 -6.13 8.22
C SER A 181 7.22 -6.82 8.28
N ILE A 182 6.61 -7.07 7.11
CA ILE A 182 5.34 -7.82 7.00
C ILE A 182 5.52 -9.24 7.52
N ARG A 183 6.60 -9.94 7.14
CA ARG A 183 6.94 -11.29 7.63
C ARG A 183 6.98 -11.33 9.16
N ARG A 184 7.71 -10.41 9.80
CA ARG A 184 7.82 -10.37 11.28
C ARG A 184 6.47 -10.09 11.96
N ALA A 185 5.58 -9.33 11.33
CA ALA A 185 4.23 -9.12 11.84
C ALA A 185 3.40 -10.39 11.74
N LEU A 186 3.40 -11.05 10.58
CA LEU A 186 2.68 -12.31 10.34
C LEU A 186 3.19 -13.47 11.20
N GLU A 187 4.48 -13.49 11.57
CA GLU A 187 5.03 -14.48 12.51
C GLU A 187 4.41 -14.43 13.90
N LYS A 188 3.82 -13.29 14.29
CA LYS A 188 3.07 -13.17 15.56
C LYS A 188 1.62 -13.65 15.42
N GLY A 189 1.10 -13.70 14.20
CA GLY A 189 -0.26 -14.13 13.88
C GLY A 189 -0.54 -13.97 12.39
N ASP A 190 -0.76 -15.10 11.69
CA ASP A 190 -1.02 -15.14 10.25
C ASP A 190 -2.43 -15.69 9.97
N GLU A 191 -3.44 -14.95 10.40
CA GLU A 191 -4.83 -15.38 10.31
C GLU A 191 -5.31 -15.62 8.87
N PHE A 192 -4.73 -14.89 7.92
CA PHE A 192 -5.06 -14.92 6.50
C PHE A 192 -4.08 -15.76 5.67
N GLU A 193 -3.19 -16.54 6.29
CA GLU A 193 -2.26 -17.45 5.61
C GLU A 193 -1.38 -16.75 4.54
N GLN A 194 -0.94 -15.52 4.82
CA GLN A 194 -0.13 -14.70 3.92
C GLN A 194 1.38 -14.94 4.08
N LEU A 195 1.82 -15.47 5.22
CA LEU A 195 3.24 -15.69 5.51
C LEU A 195 3.94 -16.54 4.42
N PRO A 196 3.33 -17.64 3.90
CA PRO A 196 3.93 -18.39 2.79
C PRO A 196 4.10 -17.55 1.53
N ASN A 197 3.15 -16.66 1.19
CA ASN A 197 3.26 -15.79 0.02
C ASN A 197 4.42 -14.81 0.19
N VAL A 198 4.48 -14.12 1.34
CA VAL A 198 5.54 -13.14 1.64
C VAL A 198 6.92 -13.78 1.54
N LEU A 199 7.11 -14.96 2.14
CA LEU A 199 8.38 -15.70 2.05
C LEU A 199 8.76 -16.03 0.60
N SER A 200 7.80 -16.52 -0.18
CA SER A 200 8.04 -16.86 -1.59
C SER A 200 8.31 -15.64 -2.47
N VAL A 201 7.62 -14.52 -2.24
CA VAL A 201 7.88 -13.24 -2.94
C VAL A 201 9.28 -12.72 -2.60
N MET A 202 9.67 -12.76 -1.33
CA MET A 202 11.03 -12.38 -0.91
C MET A 202 12.10 -13.23 -1.62
N GLU A 203 11.89 -14.55 -1.72
CA GLU A 203 12.83 -15.43 -2.42
C GLU A 203 12.87 -15.16 -3.92
N ALA A 204 11.73 -14.85 -4.53
CA ALA A 204 11.66 -14.49 -5.94
C ALA A 204 12.42 -13.19 -6.24
N TYR A 205 12.37 -12.19 -5.35
CA TYR A 205 13.20 -10.98 -5.47
C TYR A 205 14.68 -11.27 -5.26
N LYS A 206 15.04 -12.02 -4.21
CA LYS A 206 16.44 -12.39 -3.91
C LYS A 206 17.12 -13.15 -5.05
N SER A 207 16.36 -14.03 -5.71
CA SER A 207 16.83 -14.82 -6.86
C SER A 207 16.80 -14.06 -8.18
N GLY A 208 16.20 -12.86 -8.22
CA GLY A 208 15.99 -12.10 -9.45
C GLY A 208 14.93 -12.70 -10.38
N LYS A 209 14.10 -13.63 -9.89
CA LYS A 209 13.00 -14.23 -10.65
C LYS A 209 11.89 -13.21 -10.96
N ILE A 210 11.70 -12.23 -10.07
CA ILE A 210 10.80 -11.09 -10.27
C ILE A 210 11.57 -9.79 -10.02
N ARG A 211 11.12 -8.70 -10.63
CA ARG A 211 11.67 -7.34 -10.47
C ARG A 211 10.55 -6.32 -10.34
N ILE A 212 10.87 -5.13 -9.85
CA ILE A 212 9.94 -3.99 -9.81
C ILE A 212 9.93 -3.35 -11.20
N CYS A 213 8.83 -3.50 -11.92
CA CYS A 213 8.73 -3.11 -13.34
C CYS A 213 7.30 -2.76 -13.78
N GLY A 214 6.42 -2.51 -12.81
CA GLY A 214 5.02 -2.22 -13.06
C GLY A 214 4.15 -3.34 -13.62
N LEU A 215 4.73 -4.54 -13.78
CA LEU A 215 4.01 -5.78 -13.97
C LEU A 215 3.68 -6.41 -12.62
N VAL A 216 2.63 -7.24 -12.61
CA VAL A 216 2.19 -7.94 -11.41
C VAL A 216 2.48 -9.43 -11.44
N THR A 217 2.52 -10.03 -10.26
CA THR A 217 2.46 -11.48 -10.09
C THR A 217 1.40 -11.86 -9.06
N TYR A 218 0.64 -12.92 -9.34
CA TYR A 218 -0.34 -13.50 -8.43
C TYR A 218 0.27 -14.66 -7.66
N TRP A 219 -0.03 -14.74 -6.37
CA TRP A 219 0.49 -15.77 -5.49
C TRP A 219 -0.64 -16.38 -4.68
N SER A 220 -0.58 -17.69 -4.48
CA SER A 220 -1.42 -18.34 -3.48
C SER A 220 -0.69 -19.42 -2.71
N LYS A 221 -0.78 -19.34 -1.37
CA LYS A 221 -0.21 -20.32 -0.43
C LYS A 221 1.26 -20.62 -0.71
N GLY A 222 2.04 -19.57 -0.99
CA GLY A 222 3.46 -19.63 -1.29
C GLY A 222 3.81 -20.06 -2.72
N VAL A 223 2.82 -20.23 -3.60
CA VAL A 223 3.04 -20.61 -5.00
C VAL A 223 2.76 -19.41 -5.91
N GLN A 224 3.71 -19.09 -6.79
CA GLN A 224 3.51 -18.13 -7.87
C GLN A 224 2.56 -18.73 -8.91
N LEU A 225 1.45 -18.06 -9.17
CA LEU A 225 0.38 -18.52 -10.07
C LEU A 225 0.58 -18.06 -11.52
N CYS A 226 1.32 -16.97 -11.74
CA CYS A 226 1.62 -16.45 -13.07
C CYS A 226 3.03 -15.85 -13.16
N GLN A 227 3.58 -15.77 -14.38
CA GLN A 227 4.75 -14.93 -14.66
C GLN A 227 4.38 -13.44 -14.60
N LEU A 228 5.38 -12.55 -14.63
CA LEU A 228 5.19 -11.10 -14.68
C LEU A 228 4.28 -10.74 -15.86
N ARG A 229 3.16 -10.07 -15.57
CA ARG A 229 2.17 -9.70 -16.59
C ARG A 229 1.47 -8.39 -16.27
N PRO A 230 0.85 -7.72 -17.25
CA PRO A 230 0.03 -6.54 -17.00
C PRO A 230 -1.09 -6.88 -16.02
N PHE A 231 -1.40 -5.95 -15.13
CA PHE A 231 -2.52 -6.15 -14.23
C PHE A 231 -3.85 -6.10 -15.01
N SER A 232 -4.74 -7.03 -14.70
CA SER A 232 -6.12 -7.03 -15.17
C SER A 232 -7.03 -7.39 -14.00
N TRP A 233 -8.06 -6.57 -13.76
CA TRP A 233 -8.94 -6.77 -12.62
C TRP A 233 -9.85 -8.00 -12.81
N ASP A 234 -10.38 -8.20 -14.02
CA ASP A 234 -11.12 -9.42 -14.39
C ASP A 234 -10.26 -10.67 -14.10
N GLU A 235 -8.99 -10.61 -14.49
CA GLU A 235 -8.05 -11.70 -14.31
C GLU A 235 -7.75 -11.95 -12.82
N CYS A 236 -7.48 -10.89 -12.07
CA CYS A 236 -7.22 -10.97 -10.63
C CYS A 236 -8.40 -11.64 -9.89
N ILE A 237 -9.64 -11.23 -10.20
CA ILE A 237 -10.85 -11.86 -9.64
C ILE A 237 -10.93 -13.34 -10.06
N ALA A 238 -10.80 -13.63 -11.36
CA ALA A 238 -10.94 -14.99 -11.87
C ALA A 238 -9.92 -15.94 -11.24
N ILE A 239 -8.64 -15.54 -11.16
CA ILE A 239 -7.58 -16.32 -10.51
C ILE A 239 -7.85 -16.47 -9.01
N ASN A 240 -8.21 -15.39 -8.30
CA ASN A 240 -8.52 -15.45 -6.88
C ASN A 240 -9.66 -16.47 -6.61
N MET A 241 -10.75 -16.40 -7.37
CA MET A 241 -11.87 -17.33 -7.26
C MET A 241 -11.45 -18.78 -7.56
N HIS A 242 -10.69 -19.01 -8.65
CA HIS A 242 -10.20 -20.33 -9.05
C HIS A 242 -9.33 -20.98 -7.96
N HIS A 243 -8.50 -20.18 -7.28
CA HIS A 243 -7.60 -20.65 -6.22
C HIS A 243 -8.21 -20.59 -4.82
N LYS A 244 -9.51 -20.25 -4.69
CA LYS A 244 -10.22 -20.10 -3.41
C LYS A 244 -9.48 -19.13 -2.48
N GLY A 245 -9.02 -18.00 -3.03
CA GLY A 245 -8.16 -17.05 -2.36
C GLY A 245 -8.82 -16.20 -1.27
N THR A 246 -9.86 -16.73 -0.61
CA THR A 246 -10.40 -16.19 0.65
C THR A 246 -9.33 -16.08 1.73
N LYS A 247 -8.24 -16.86 1.61
CA LYS A 247 -7.02 -16.79 2.41
C LYS A 247 -5.82 -17.09 1.53
N GLY A 248 -4.69 -16.49 1.89
CA GLY A 248 -3.40 -16.74 1.29
C GLY A 248 -3.38 -16.44 -0.20
N PHE A 249 -4.11 -15.42 -0.66
CA PHE A 249 -3.97 -14.84 -2.00
C PHE A 249 -3.27 -13.49 -1.90
N TRP A 250 -2.33 -13.25 -2.79
CA TRP A 250 -1.49 -12.06 -2.79
C TRP A 250 -1.24 -11.59 -4.22
N VAL A 251 -1.26 -10.27 -4.41
CA VAL A 251 -0.86 -9.60 -5.65
C VAL A 251 0.38 -8.79 -5.35
N GLU A 252 1.46 -9.02 -6.08
CA GLU A 252 2.70 -8.25 -5.97
C GLU A 252 2.81 -7.32 -7.19
N GLY A 253 3.20 -6.05 -6.98
CA GLY A 253 3.57 -5.13 -8.06
C GLY A 253 2.51 -4.11 -8.51
N TYR A 254 1.53 -3.76 -7.66
CA TYR A 254 0.57 -2.67 -7.94
C TYR A 254 0.84 -1.44 -7.08
N ASP A 255 0.39 -0.28 -7.56
CA ASP A 255 0.58 1.01 -6.91
C ASP A 255 -0.75 1.65 -6.51
N ILE A 256 -0.73 2.45 -5.44
CA ILE A 256 -1.88 3.26 -5.01
C ILE A 256 -1.61 4.72 -5.34
N SER A 257 -2.54 5.31 -6.07
CA SER A 257 -2.55 6.73 -6.40
C SER A 257 -3.62 7.49 -5.65
N ILE A 258 -3.27 8.71 -5.27
CA ILE A 258 -4.08 9.61 -4.44
C ILE A 258 -4.11 11.00 -5.08
N ARG A 259 -5.26 11.68 -5.01
CA ARG A 259 -5.42 13.07 -5.44
C ARG A 259 -6.42 13.83 -4.60
N ILE A 260 -6.36 15.16 -4.67
CA ILE A 260 -7.44 16.01 -4.15
C ILE A 260 -8.67 15.85 -5.06
N PRO A 261 -9.90 15.78 -4.52
CA PRO A 261 -11.09 15.64 -5.34
C PRO A 261 -11.21 16.75 -6.38
N ASN A 262 -11.58 16.38 -7.61
CA ASN A 262 -11.62 17.27 -8.77
C ASN A 262 -10.27 17.90 -9.19
N ASN A 263 -9.14 17.39 -8.70
CA ASN A 263 -7.82 17.73 -9.22
C ASN A 263 -7.39 16.70 -10.26
N ASP A 264 -6.84 17.16 -11.39
CA ASP A 264 -6.30 16.25 -12.42
C ASP A 264 -4.92 15.70 -12.02
N TRP A 265 -4.23 16.40 -11.12
CA TRP A 265 -2.96 15.96 -10.57
C TRP A 265 -3.15 14.88 -9.51
N PHE A 266 -2.35 13.83 -9.56
CA PHE A 266 -2.29 12.77 -8.56
C PHE A 266 -0.84 12.44 -8.20
N ALA A 267 -0.66 11.80 -7.05
CA ALA A 267 0.61 11.25 -6.60
C ALA A 267 0.47 9.75 -6.38
N THR A 268 1.50 8.99 -6.72
CA THR A 268 1.62 7.59 -6.32
C THR A 268 2.37 7.54 -5.00
N LEU A 269 1.78 6.92 -3.98
CA LEU A 269 2.41 6.79 -2.68
C LEU A 269 2.50 5.31 -2.29
N PRO A 270 3.59 4.88 -1.64
CA PRO A 270 3.75 3.51 -1.20
C PRO A 270 2.71 3.19 -0.12
N PHE A 271 1.82 2.25 -0.45
CA PHE A 271 0.82 1.72 0.45
C PHE A 271 1.41 0.64 1.34
N LEU A 272 1.15 0.73 2.65
CA LEU A 272 1.62 -0.24 3.62
C LEU A 272 0.80 -1.54 3.60
N PHE A 273 -0.43 -1.45 4.09
CA PHE A 273 -1.46 -2.50 4.15
C PHE A 273 -2.76 -1.87 4.69
N ASP A 274 -3.89 -2.58 4.59
CA ASP A 274 -5.11 -2.18 5.29
C ASP A 274 -4.93 -2.46 6.78
N SER A 275 -4.74 -1.41 7.58
CA SER A 275 -4.43 -1.50 9.00
C SER A 275 -5.63 -1.89 9.87
N GLY A 276 -6.82 -2.04 9.28
CA GLY A 276 -8.06 -2.15 10.04
C GLY A 276 -8.60 -0.81 10.54
N SER A 277 -7.88 0.31 10.31
CA SER A 277 -8.35 1.67 10.64
C SER A 277 -9.64 2.03 9.91
N ASP A 278 -10.52 2.82 10.50
CA ASP A 278 -11.74 3.30 9.84
C ASP A 278 -11.46 4.48 8.88
N VAL A 279 -10.27 5.08 8.98
CA VAL A 279 -9.84 6.26 8.20
C VAL A 279 -8.47 6.01 7.58
N MET A 280 -8.26 6.50 6.36
CA MET A 280 -6.96 6.41 5.69
C MET A 280 -5.98 7.42 6.30
N GLU A 281 -4.70 7.10 6.44
CA GLU A 281 -3.73 8.05 6.98
C GLU A 281 -2.73 8.51 5.92
N ILE A 282 -2.36 9.80 5.95
CA ILE A 282 -1.23 10.38 5.21
C ILE A 282 -0.43 11.33 6.10
N PHE A 283 0.75 11.77 5.64
CA PHE A 283 1.59 12.72 6.36
C PHE A 283 1.55 14.13 5.74
N PRO A 284 1.87 15.20 6.51
CA PRO A 284 1.83 16.57 6.02
C PRO A 284 2.83 16.79 4.88
N ASN A 285 3.94 16.06 4.91
CA ASN A 285 4.97 16.09 3.87
C ASN A 285 4.49 15.48 2.53
N ASP A 286 3.42 14.70 2.53
CA ASP A 286 2.82 14.16 1.29
C ASP A 286 1.90 15.16 0.60
N LEU A 287 1.29 16.08 1.37
CA LEU A 287 0.34 17.05 0.83
C LEU A 287 0.94 17.86 -0.34
N PRO A 288 2.15 18.43 -0.26
CA PRO A 288 2.73 19.13 -1.42
C PRO A 288 2.81 18.29 -2.69
N LEU A 289 3.08 16.98 -2.56
CA LEU A 289 3.14 16.06 -3.68
C LEU A 289 1.75 15.75 -4.24
N ILE A 290 0.76 15.51 -3.37
CA ILE A 290 -0.64 15.23 -3.74
C ILE A 290 -1.32 16.47 -4.36
N LEU A 291 -0.98 17.65 -3.86
CA LEU A 291 -1.53 18.92 -4.32
C LEU A 291 -1.01 19.33 -5.69
N GLY A 292 0.20 18.90 -6.02
CA GLY A 292 0.85 19.21 -7.29
C GLY A 292 1.16 20.70 -7.47
N PRO A 293 1.39 21.13 -8.72
CA PRO A 293 1.83 22.49 -9.02
C PRO A 293 0.75 23.55 -8.74
N ASN A 294 -0.52 23.21 -8.89
CA ASN A 294 -1.63 24.16 -8.75
C ASN A 294 -2.03 24.44 -7.29
N ARG A 295 -1.61 23.58 -6.36
CA ARG A 295 -1.87 23.70 -4.91
C ARG A 295 -3.30 24.14 -4.57
N PRO A 296 -4.32 23.36 -4.98
CA PRO A 296 -5.70 23.68 -4.62
C PRO A 296 -5.84 23.74 -3.09
N GLU A 297 -6.81 24.51 -2.61
CA GLU A 297 -7.10 24.56 -1.18
C GLU A 297 -7.62 23.20 -0.70
N VAL A 298 -6.96 22.63 0.32
CA VAL A 298 -7.42 21.39 0.96
C VAL A 298 -8.45 21.76 2.02
N MET A 299 -9.71 21.43 1.75
CA MET A 299 -10.77 21.63 2.73
C MET A 299 -10.71 20.51 3.78
N SER A 300 -10.30 20.86 4.99
CA SER A 300 -10.52 20.00 6.15
C SER A 300 -11.98 20.13 6.60
N PHE A 301 -12.63 18.99 6.83
CA PHE A 301 -14.03 18.94 7.28
C PHE A 301 -14.16 18.54 8.75
N GLY A 302 -13.05 18.22 9.41
CA GLY A 302 -13.06 17.72 10.78
C GLY A 302 -11.67 17.57 11.38
N THR A 303 -11.63 17.12 12.62
CA THR A 303 -10.39 16.73 13.30
C THR A 303 -10.69 15.44 14.05
N SER A 304 -10.05 14.36 13.64
CA SER A 304 -10.04 13.10 14.36
C SER A 304 -9.14 13.21 15.58
N ILE A 305 -9.50 12.49 16.64
CA ILE A 305 -8.67 12.35 17.85
C ILE A 305 -8.29 10.87 17.93
N VAL A 306 -7.01 10.59 17.80
CA VAL A 306 -6.47 9.23 17.84
C VAL A 306 -5.73 9.03 19.15
N ASP A 307 -6.18 8.07 19.96
CA ASP A 307 -5.49 7.66 21.19
C ASP A 307 -4.27 6.81 20.85
N GLN A 308 -3.08 7.35 21.10
CA GLN A 308 -1.82 6.62 20.96
C GLN A 308 -1.17 6.37 22.32
N HIS A 309 -0.14 5.51 22.34
CA HIS A 309 0.63 5.24 23.56
C HIS A 309 1.27 6.51 24.17
N GLY A 310 1.50 7.54 23.35
CA GLY A 310 2.03 8.84 23.77
C GLY A 310 0.98 9.89 24.18
N GLY A 311 -0.31 9.55 24.12
CA GLY A 311 -1.43 10.46 24.36
C GLY A 311 -2.33 10.65 23.14
N GLU A 312 -3.26 11.59 23.26
CA GLU A 312 -4.18 11.97 22.18
C GLU A 312 -3.44 12.74 21.07
N VAL A 313 -3.62 12.29 19.83
CA VAL A 313 -3.12 12.95 18.63
C VAL A 313 -4.30 13.51 17.85
N HIS A 314 -4.26 14.80 17.53
CA HIS A 314 -5.29 15.48 16.75
C HIS A 314 -4.89 15.51 15.28
N CYS A 315 -5.66 14.84 14.43
CA CYS A 315 -5.39 14.73 13.00
C CYS A 315 -6.47 15.47 12.21
N PRO A 316 -6.15 16.51 11.42
CA PRO A 316 -7.11 17.12 10.51
C PRO A 316 -7.60 16.09 9.49
N SER A 317 -8.92 16.00 9.33
CA SER A 317 -9.57 15.08 8.40
C SER A 317 -9.88 15.79 7.10
N ILE A 318 -9.49 15.19 5.98
CA ILE A 318 -9.63 15.69 4.61
C ILE A 318 -10.26 14.60 3.72
N GLN A 319 -10.82 15.00 2.59
CA GLN A 319 -11.27 14.03 1.58
C GLN A 319 -10.25 13.97 0.45
N VAL A 320 -9.96 12.76 0.00
CA VAL A 320 -9.06 12.49 -1.12
C VAL A 320 -9.71 11.46 -2.03
N GLU A 321 -9.37 11.49 -3.31
CA GLU A 321 -9.74 10.44 -4.23
C GLU A 321 -8.56 9.47 -4.38
N VAL A 322 -8.84 8.17 -4.26
CA VAL A 322 -7.85 7.10 -4.34
C VAL A 322 -8.19 6.16 -5.48
N CYS A 323 -7.15 5.63 -6.11
CA CYS A 323 -7.26 4.68 -7.20
C CYS A 323 -6.06 3.74 -7.22
N LEU A 324 -6.27 2.49 -7.65
CA LEU A 324 -5.16 1.61 -8.01
C LEU A 324 -4.67 1.93 -9.42
N LEU A 325 -3.35 2.02 -9.60
CA LEU A 325 -2.73 2.07 -10.92
C LEU A 325 -1.95 0.78 -11.15
N ASP A 326 -1.86 0.38 -12.41
CA ASP A 326 -0.81 -0.55 -12.81
C ASP A 326 0.52 0.23 -12.80
N GLY A 327 1.66 -0.45 -12.87
CA GLY A 327 2.92 0.31 -12.85
C GLY A 327 3.28 1.00 -14.16
N LYS A 328 2.35 1.08 -15.12
CA LYS A 328 2.40 2.05 -16.23
C LYS A 328 1.60 3.32 -15.92
N GLY A 329 1.08 3.45 -14.71
CA GLY A 329 0.21 4.55 -14.30
C GLY A 329 -1.18 4.48 -14.93
N LYS A 330 -1.56 3.36 -15.55
CA LYS A 330 -2.90 3.20 -16.11
C LYS A 330 -3.85 2.83 -14.98
N ARG A 331 -4.99 3.53 -14.99
CA ARG A 331 -6.03 3.39 -13.99
C ARG A 331 -6.63 1.98 -13.98
N MET A 332 -6.62 1.31 -12.81
CA MET A 332 -7.18 -0.03 -12.58
C MET A 332 -8.54 -0.01 -11.88
N THR A 333 -8.83 1.00 -11.05
CA THR A 333 -10.12 1.19 -10.38
C THR A 333 -10.73 2.55 -10.70
N PRO A 334 -12.01 2.82 -10.43
CA PRO A 334 -12.50 4.19 -10.38
C PRO A 334 -11.77 5.01 -9.31
N TRP A 335 -11.73 6.33 -9.50
CA TRP A 335 -11.39 7.25 -8.41
C TRP A 335 -12.48 7.19 -7.36
N THR A 336 -12.11 6.82 -6.14
CA THR A 336 -13.05 6.66 -5.04
C THR A 336 -12.73 7.68 -3.97
N LEU A 337 -13.74 8.42 -3.54
CA LEU A 337 -13.62 9.41 -2.47
C LEU A 337 -13.47 8.68 -1.13
N ILE A 338 -12.36 8.94 -0.44
CA ILE A 338 -11.99 8.34 0.83
C ILE A 338 -11.71 9.44 1.85
N GLU A 339 -12.19 9.23 3.08
CA GLU A 339 -11.83 10.03 4.24
C GLU A 339 -10.40 9.72 4.68
N CYS A 340 -9.62 10.78 4.90
CA CYS A 340 -8.21 10.68 5.20
C CYS A 340 -7.79 11.63 6.32
N ASP A 341 -7.12 11.10 7.33
CA ASP A 341 -6.51 11.86 8.40
C ASP A 341 -5.06 12.23 8.05
N VAL A 342 -4.75 13.50 8.22
CA VAL A 342 -3.38 14.02 8.08
C VAL A 342 -2.70 13.95 9.44
N TYR A 343 -1.78 13.02 9.62
CA TYR A 343 -1.04 12.89 10.87
C TYR A 343 -0.16 14.12 11.10
N PRO A 344 -0.05 14.67 12.33
CA PRO A 344 0.74 15.88 12.56
C PRO A 344 2.27 15.65 12.48
N GLU A 345 2.71 14.40 12.52
CA GLU A 345 4.12 14.04 12.39
C GLU A 345 4.53 14.05 10.92
N ASN A 346 5.76 14.51 10.62
CA ASN A 346 6.23 14.62 9.25
C ASN A 346 6.47 13.25 8.58
N GLU A 347 6.76 12.24 9.40
CA GLU A 347 7.06 10.86 9.03
C GLU A 347 6.72 9.95 10.22
N ARG A 348 6.41 8.67 9.97
CA ARG A 348 6.23 7.68 11.04
C ARG A 348 7.53 7.52 11.84
N PRO A 349 7.54 7.77 13.16
CA PRO A 349 8.73 7.56 13.97
C PRO A 349 9.02 6.05 14.10
N GLY A 350 10.05 5.59 13.39
CA GLY A 350 10.55 4.23 13.55
C GLY A 350 11.46 3.76 12.41
N PRO A 351 12.24 2.68 12.61
CA PRO A 351 13.10 2.07 11.59
C PRO A 351 12.31 1.28 10.52
N GLY A 352 11.06 1.67 10.27
CA GLY A 352 10.18 1.04 9.30
C GLY A 352 10.39 1.59 7.90
N PRO A 353 9.95 0.86 6.86
CA PRO A 353 9.90 1.37 5.49
C PRO A 353 9.13 2.69 5.41
N ASN A 354 9.47 3.53 4.44
CA ASN A 354 8.87 4.84 4.17
C ASN A 354 7.43 4.73 3.65
N TYR A 355 6.55 4.04 4.37
CA TYR A 355 5.15 3.97 3.99
C TYR A 355 4.47 5.29 4.25
N ARG A 356 3.66 5.72 3.29
CA ARG A 356 3.05 7.05 3.28
C ARG A 356 1.52 6.99 3.31
N ILE A 357 0.94 5.84 2.98
CA ILE A 357 -0.49 5.56 3.07
C ILE A 357 -0.73 4.26 3.84
N ASP A 358 -1.71 4.27 4.75
CA ASP A 358 -2.36 3.07 5.25
C ASP A 358 -3.87 3.29 5.53
N GLY A 359 -4.57 2.27 6.01
CA GLY A 359 -5.99 2.34 6.37
C GLY A 359 -6.92 1.63 5.38
N PRO A 360 -8.24 1.93 5.39
CA PRO A 360 -9.29 1.15 4.75
C PRO A 360 -9.37 1.37 3.22
N VAL A 361 -8.24 1.57 2.54
CA VAL A 361 -8.23 1.85 1.10
C VAL A 361 -8.95 0.75 0.34
N PHE A 362 -8.61 -0.50 0.60
CA PHE A 362 -9.27 -1.62 -0.05
C PHE A 362 -10.74 -1.77 0.33
N ARG A 363 -11.12 -1.51 1.58
CA ARG A 363 -12.53 -1.56 2.03
C ARG A 363 -13.41 -0.49 1.39
N ASN A 364 -12.83 0.62 0.96
CA ASN A 364 -13.55 1.66 0.22
C ASN A 364 -13.56 1.41 -1.29
N LEU A 365 -12.49 0.80 -1.82
CA LEU A 365 -12.40 0.48 -3.24
C LEU A 365 -13.18 -0.79 -3.62
N LEU A 366 -13.37 -1.71 -2.67
CA LEU A 366 -13.92 -3.04 -2.88
C LEU A 366 -14.98 -3.35 -1.80
N TYR A 367 -16.03 -4.05 -2.19
CA TYR A 367 -16.97 -4.68 -1.25
C TYR A 367 -16.24 -5.73 -0.44
N CYS A 368 -16.14 -5.50 0.86
CA CYS A 368 -15.50 -6.40 1.80
C CYS A 368 -16.57 -6.99 2.74
N CYS A 369 -16.62 -8.31 2.90
CA CYS A 369 -17.44 -8.95 3.94
C CYS A 369 -16.69 -10.02 4.71
N TYR A 370 -17.04 -10.15 5.99
CA TYR A 370 -16.64 -11.28 6.82
C TYR A 370 -17.78 -12.31 6.80
N VAL A 371 -17.45 -13.54 6.41
CA VAL A 371 -18.43 -14.64 6.49
C VAL A 371 -18.41 -15.21 7.90
N PRO A 372 -19.55 -15.31 8.61
CA PRO A 372 -19.62 -15.90 9.95
C PRO A 372 -19.58 -17.44 9.89
N ASP A 373 -18.67 -18.01 9.10
CA ASP A 373 -18.47 -19.46 8.94
C ASP A 373 -17.39 -20.03 9.87
N GLY A 374 -16.86 -19.19 10.78
CA GLY A 374 -15.80 -19.54 11.72
C GLY A 374 -14.40 -19.55 11.11
N ARG A 375 -14.24 -19.17 9.83
CA ARG A 375 -12.93 -19.10 9.17
C ARG A 375 -12.27 -17.73 9.31
N ASN A 376 -13.02 -16.70 9.71
CA ASN A 376 -12.58 -15.31 9.79
C ASN A 376 -11.98 -14.81 8.47
N SER A 377 -12.56 -15.21 7.33
CA SER A 377 -12.10 -14.81 6.02
C SER A 377 -12.74 -13.49 5.59
N LEU A 378 -11.92 -12.55 5.12
CA LEU A 378 -12.36 -11.34 4.41
C LEU A 378 -12.56 -11.70 2.94
N ILE A 379 -13.79 -11.62 2.45
CA ILE A 379 -14.09 -11.75 1.03
C ILE A 379 -14.17 -10.35 0.44
N THR A 380 -13.40 -10.11 -0.62
CA THR A 380 -13.45 -8.86 -1.38
C THR A 380 -14.10 -9.09 -2.75
N ALA A 381 -14.91 -8.13 -3.21
CA ALA A 381 -15.53 -8.12 -4.53
C ALA A 381 -15.62 -6.66 -5.01
N THR A 382 -15.70 -6.42 -6.32
CA THR A 382 -15.95 -5.06 -6.85
C THR A 382 -17.43 -4.70 -6.92
N GLU A 383 -18.32 -5.66 -6.67
CA GLU A 383 -19.77 -5.47 -6.69
C GLU A 383 -20.43 -6.19 -5.50
N GLU A 384 -21.52 -5.62 -4.97
CA GLU A 384 -22.29 -6.20 -3.86
C GLU A 384 -22.79 -7.61 -4.17
N LEU A 385 -23.27 -7.82 -5.41
CA LEU A 385 -23.77 -9.09 -5.93
C LEU A 385 -22.67 -10.13 -6.19
N GLY A 386 -21.41 -9.68 -6.26
CA GLY A 386 -20.25 -10.54 -6.44
C GLY A 386 -19.77 -11.25 -5.19
N MET A 387 -20.29 -10.84 -4.03
CA MET A 387 -20.10 -11.57 -2.79
C MET A 387 -21.02 -12.80 -2.81
N HIS A 388 -20.59 -13.85 -3.52
CA HIS A 388 -21.12 -15.20 -3.34
C HIS A 388 -20.75 -15.68 -1.94
N LEU A 389 -21.43 -15.13 -0.94
CA LEU A 389 -21.45 -15.68 0.39
C LEU A 389 -21.82 -17.15 0.21
N PRO A 390 -21.02 -18.09 0.75
CA PRO A 390 -21.45 -19.48 0.82
C PRO A 390 -22.89 -19.49 1.30
N ASN A 391 -23.72 -20.43 0.82
CA ASN A 391 -25.03 -20.69 1.41
C ASN A 391 -24.85 -21.24 2.85
N SER A 392 -24.17 -20.50 3.72
CA SER A 392 -24.29 -20.59 5.16
C SER A 392 -25.66 -20.04 5.47
N VAL A 393 -26.68 -20.87 5.23
CA VAL A 393 -27.90 -20.80 6.03
C VAL A 393 -27.38 -20.69 7.46
N PRO A 394 -27.66 -19.58 8.19
CA PRO A 394 -27.34 -19.55 9.61
C PRO A 394 -27.85 -20.87 10.17
N GLN A 395 -27.08 -21.59 10.99
CA GLN A 395 -27.66 -22.69 11.75
C GLN A 395 -28.65 -22.11 12.79
N SER A 396 -29.69 -21.41 12.32
CA SER A 396 -30.87 -21.13 13.08
C SER A 396 -31.45 -22.51 13.42
N ARG A 397 -31.43 -22.82 14.72
CA ARG A 397 -31.98 -24.02 15.38
C ARG A 397 -31.02 -25.19 15.58
N ARG A 398 -29.98 -24.96 16.38
CA ARG A 398 -29.97 -25.59 17.71
C ARG A 398 -29.71 -24.52 18.74
N ARG A 399 -30.75 -24.07 19.45
CA ARG A 399 -30.52 -23.45 20.76
C ARG A 399 -29.74 -24.50 21.56
N PRO A 400 -28.53 -24.22 22.08
CA PRO A 400 -27.95 -25.12 23.07
C PRO A 400 -29.00 -25.30 24.16
N ASN A 401 -29.27 -26.54 24.53
CA ASN A 401 -30.19 -26.82 25.61
C ASN A 401 -29.56 -26.24 26.88
N VAL A 402 -29.96 -25.03 27.28
CA VAL A 402 -29.38 -24.28 28.42
C VAL A 402 -29.49 -25.08 29.73
N ARG A 403 -30.26 -26.18 29.73
CA ARG A 403 -30.33 -27.14 30.84
C ARG A 403 -29.10 -28.04 31.03
N GLU A 404 -28.20 -28.19 30.06
CA GLU A 404 -27.04 -29.10 30.21
C GLU A 404 -25.77 -28.44 30.74
N PHE A 405 -25.68 -27.09 30.76
CA PHE A 405 -24.46 -26.38 31.15
C PHE A 405 -24.53 -25.65 32.50
N MET A 406 -25.62 -25.76 33.25
CA MET A 406 -25.64 -25.35 34.65
C MET A 406 -25.52 -26.58 35.55
N PRO A 407 -24.39 -26.78 36.27
CA PRO A 407 -24.41 -27.71 37.39
C PRO A 407 -25.48 -27.22 38.37
N LEU A 408 -26.45 -28.09 38.66
CA LEU A 408 -27.38 -27.88 39.77
C LEU A 408 -26.56 -27.82 41.05
N VAL A 409 -26.21 -26.62 41.49
CA VAL A 409 -25.65 -26.39 42.82
C VAL A 409 -26.78 -26.69 43.81
N ALA A 410 -26.66 -27.80 44.55
CA ALA A 410 -27.60 -28.17 45.59
C ALA A 410 -27.73 -27.03 46.63
N PRO A 411 -28.92 -26.73 47.18
CA PRO A 411 -29.14 -25.53 47.99
C PRO A 411 -28.56 -25.57 49.42
N GLU A 412 -27.81 -26.59 49.82
CA GLU A 412 -27.65 -26.90 51.26
C GLU A 412 -26.46 -26.29 51.99
N ASN A 413 -25.65 -25.40 51.40
CA ASN A 413 -24.53 -24.79 52.14
C ASN A 413 -24.31 -23.31 51.87
N ARG A 414 -25.34 -22.48 52.11
CA ARG A 414 -25.15 -21.04 52.33
C ARG A 414 -25.07 -20.76 53.83
N ARG A 415 -23.85 -20.71 54.37
CA ARG A 415 -23.61 -19.98 55.64
C ARG A 415 -23.68 -18.47 55.34
N PRO A 416 -24.29 -17.66 56.21
CA PRO A 416 -24.27 -16.21 56.05
C PRO A 416 -22.83 -15.70 56.17
N VAL A 417 -22.39 -14.91 55.18
CA VAL A 417 -21.18 -14.10 55.32
C VAL A 417 -21.60 -12.85 56.09
N GLU A 418 -21.38 -12.84 57.40
CA GLU A 418 -21.42 -11.62 58.20
C GLU A 418 -20.19 -10.76 57.86
N GLY A 419 -20.40 -9.46 57.62
CA GLY A 419 -19.30 -8.49 57.64
C GLY A 419 -19.07 -7.61 56.40
N ILE A 420 -20.03 -7.43 55.50
CA ILE A 420 -19.92 -6.38 54.47
C ILE A 420 -20.78 -5.19 54.88
N PRO A 421 -20.19 -4.06 55.34
CA PRO A 421 -20.95 -2.85 55.59
C PRO A 421 -21.50 -2.26 54.28
N PRO A 422 -22.69 -1.65 54.31
CA PRO A 422 -23.33 -1.12 53.11
C PRO A 422 -22.52 0.03 52.51
N VAL A 423 -22.26 -0.04 51.21
CA VAL A 423 -21.71 1.08 50.44
C VAL A 423 -22.82 2.09 50.21
N ASP A 424 -22.68 3.23 50.85
CA ASP A 424 -23.56 4.39 50.75
C ASP A 424 -23.50 4.95 49.31
N ARG A 425 -24.59 4.79 48.55
CA ARG A 425 -24.75 5.42 47.24
C ARG A 425 -25.45 6.76 47.40
N ALA A 426 -24.70 7.76 47.82
CA ALA A 426 -25.10 9.15 47.70
C ALA A 426 -23.87 10.05 47.53
N ALA A 427 -23.98 10.97 46.57
CA ALA A 427 -23.10 12.12 46.31
C ALA A 427 -21.74 11.85 45.61
N HIS A 428 -21.75 11.99 44.27
CA HIS A 428 -20.67 12.68 43.57
C HIS A 428 -21.26 13.60 42.49
N ALA A 429 -21.74 14.77 42.95
CA ALA A 429 -21.81 15.96 42.12
C ALA A 429 -20.44 16.65 42.23
N LEU A 430 -19.57 16.46 41.23
CA LEU A 430 -18.34 17.25 41.13
C LEU A 430 -18.56 18.42 40.18
N ARG A 431 -18.49 19.59 40.81
CA ARG A 431 -18.43 20.92 40.23
C ARG A 431 -17.15 21.04 39.38
N HIS A 432 -17.28 21.56 38.17
CA HIS A 432 -16.14 22.08 37.42
C HIS A 432 -15.57 23.32 38.13
N PRO A 433 -14.25 23.40 38.40
CA PRO A 433 -13.60 24.67 38.66
C PRO A 433 -13.37 25.39 37.32
N GLY A 434 -13.72 26.67 37.30
CA GLY A 434 -13.64 27.54 36.14
C GLY A 434 -12.22 27.73 35.60
N TRP A 435 -12.17 27.94 34.29
CA TRP A 435 -10.99 28.42 33.57
C TRP A 435 -10.64 29.85 34.01
N PRO A 436 -9.36 30.16 34.33
CA PRO A 436 -8.92 31.52 34.45
C PRO A 436 -8.75 32.18 33.07
N SER A 437 -9.35 33.35 32.95
CA SER A 437 -9.22 34.29 31.85
C SER A 437 -7.76 34.71 31.61
N ARG A 438 -7.44 34.88 30.32
CA ARG A 438 -6.23 35.51 29.77
C ARG A 438 -5.68 36.66 30.62
N ALA A 439 -4.45 36.52 31.11
CA ALA A 439 -3.57 37.64 31.42
C ALA A 439 -2.43 37.66 30.41
N ARG A 440 -2.37 38.73 29.60
CA ARG A 440 -1.23 39.06 28.74
C ARG A 440 -0.06 39.48 29.64
N GLY A 441 0.96 38.64 29.71
CA GLY A 441 2.28 39.05 30.19
C GLY A 441 3.07 39.66 29.02
N VAL A 442 3.32 40.96 29.09
CA VAL A 442 4.30 41.66 28.25
C VAL A 442 5.68 41.41 28.86
N PRO A 443 6.71 41.02 28.09
CA PRO A 443 8.07 41.06 28.61
C PRO A 443 8.58 42.50 28.63
N GLU A 444 8.80 42.97 29.85
CA GLU A 444 9.48 44.21 30.20
C GLU A 444 10.98 44.03 29.92
N ASN A 445 11.44 44.46 28.75
CA ASN A 445 12.81 44.91 28.44
C ASN A 445 12.96 45.18 26.93
N ALA A 446 12.62 46.39 26.51
CA ALA A 446 13.01 46.93 25.21
C ALA A 446 13.89 48.18 25.43
N PRO A 447 15.06 48.29 24.78
CA PRO A 447 15.90 49.49 24.89
C PRO A 447 15.24 50.69 24.17
N PRO A 448 15.51 51.93 24.61
CA PRO A 448 14.93 53.11 24.00
C PRO A 448 15.46 53.31 22.57
N ARG A 449 14.55 53.58 21.62
CA ARG A 449 14.94 54.08 20.30
C ARG A 449 15.41 55.54 20.41
N PRO A 450 16.41 55.95 19.62
CA PRO A 450 16.83 57.34 19.56
C PRO A 450 15.75 58.20 18.89
N ALA A 451 15.65 59.44 19.35
CA ALA A 451 14.83 60.45 18.71
C ALA A 451 15.52 60.92 17.43
N GLU A 452 14.87 60.70 16.28
CA GLU A 452 14.69 61.64 15.16
C GLU A 452 13.71 61.06 14.13
#